data_AF-A0A523YH32-F1
#
_entry.id   AF-A0A523YH32-F1
#
_cell.length_a   1.000
_cell.length_b   1.000
_cell.length_c   1.000
_cell.angle_alpha   90.00
_cell.angle_beta   90.00
_cell.angle_gamma   90.00
#
_symmetry.space_group_name_H-M   'P 1'
#
loop_
_entity.id
_entity.type
_entity.pdbx_description
1 polymer ?
#
loop_
_entity_poly.entity_id
_entity_poly.type
_entity_poly.pdbx_seq_one_letter_code
_entity_poly.pdbx_strand_id
1 'polypeptide(L)' 'MKGIDEDDAPLVALALSMDGDGIWSNDVHTREQNLVRVWTTDEILEELGSLEESS' A
#
# COMPACT_ATOMS: atom_id res chain seq x y z
N MET A 1 -8.92 -12.82 12.00
CA MET A 1 -7.94 -12.17 11.12
C MET A 1 -6.61 -12.21 11.84
N LYS A 2 -5.58 -12.81 11.26
CA LYS A 2 -4.25 -12.91 11.87
C LYS A 2 -3.38 -11.89 11.12
N GLY A 3 -2.80 -10.90 11.81
CA GLY A 3 -1.88 -9.92 11.20
C GLY A 3 -2.49 -8.58 10.76
N ILE A 4 -3.64 -8.17 11.30
CA ILE A 4 -4.03 -6.75 11.28
C ILE A 4 -3.84 -6.28 12.72
N ASP A 5 -2.83 -5.46 12.96
CA ASP A 5 -2.70 -4.76 14.23
C ASP A 5 -3.88 -3.78 14.37
N GLU A 6 -4.36 -3.54 15.59
CA GLU A 6 -5.49 -2.65 15.83
C GLU A 6 -5.23 -1.23 15.32
N ASP A 7 -3.95 -0.84 15.29
CA ASP A 7 -3.47 0.43 14.79
C ASP A 7 -3.50 0.55 13.24
N ASP A 8 -3.48 -0.56 12.51
CA ASP A 8 -3.54 -0.57 11.04
C ASP A 8 -4.97 -0.48 10.50
N ALA A 9 -5.96 -0.82 11.33
CA ALA A 9 -7.36 -0.89 10.92
C ALA A 9 -7.90 0.43 10.31
N PRO A 10 -7.59 1.63 10.85
CA PRO A 10 -8.04 2.89 10.25
C PRO A 10 -7.45 3.16 8.85
N LEU A 11 -6.17 2.81 8.64
CA LEU A 11 -5.49 2.99 7.36
C LEU A 11 -6.08 2.06 6.29
N VAL A 12 -6.30 0.80 6.65
CA VAL A 12 -6.94 -0.18 5.76
C VAL A 12 -8.37 0.23 5.43
N ALA A 13 -9.15 0.67 6.43
CA ALA A 13 -10.51 1.15 6.21
C ALA A 13 -10.55 2.37 5.28
N LEU A 14 -9.60 3.31 5.43
CA LEU A 14 -9.48 4.46 4.55
C LEU A 14 -9.18 4.02 3.11
N ALA A 15 -8.18 3.16 2.92
CA ALA A 15 -7.81 2.65 1.61
C ALA A 15 -8.96 1.91 0.91
N LEU A 16 -9.77 1.15 1.66
CA LEU A 16 -10.97 0.49 1.11
C LEU A 16 -12.12 1.47 0.81
N SER A 17 -12.16 2.63 1.47
CA SER A 17 -13.21 3.64 1.28
C SER A 17 -12.95 4.60 0.12
N MET A 18 -11.71 4.65 -0.35
CA MET A 18 -11.26 5.53 -1.43
C MET A 18 -11.00 4.72 -2.71
N ASP A 19 -11.19 5.34 -3.87
CA ASP A 19 -10.85 4.73 -5.16
C ASP A 19 -9.35 4.91 -5.43
N GLY A 20 -8.53 4.13 -4.70
CA GLY A 20 -7.08 4.17 -4.78
C GLY A 20 -6.45 2.78 -4.89
N ASP A 21 -5.28 2.70 -5.52
CA ASP A 21 -4.58 1.44 -5.82
C ASP A 21 -3.95 0.76 -4.59
N GLY A 22 -4.11 1.33 -3.40
CA GLY A 22 -3.62 0.77 -2.15
C GLY A 22 -3.03 1.80 -1.19
N ILE A 23 -2.29 1.30 -0.19
CA ILE A 23 -1.55 2.11 0.79
C ILE A 23 -0.11 2.24 0.32
N TRP A 24 0.49 3.42 0.46
CA TRP A 24 1.93 3.59 0.32
C TRP A 24 2.58 3.65 1.71
N SER A 25 3.40 2.66 2.04
CA SER A 25 4.12 2.58 3.31
C SER A 25 5.36 1.68 3.19
N ASN A 26 6.45 2.03 3.87
CA ASN A 26 7.61 1.14 4.04
C ASN A 26 7.56 0.39 5.39
N ASP A 27 6.51 0.60 6.18
CA ASP A 27 6.32 -0.12 7.44
C ASP A 27 5.96 -1.58 7.15
N VAL A 28 6.66 -2.50 7.79
CA VAL A 28 6.48 -3.94 7.61
C VAL A 28 5.14 -4.41 8.19
N HIS A 29 4.65 -3.77 9.25
CA HIS A 29 3.42 -4.15 9.93
C HIS A 29 2.20 -3.94 9.04
N THR A 30 2.16 -2.82 8.30
CA THR A 30 1.11 -2.57 7.30
C THR A 30 1.13 -3.57 6.14
N ARG A 31 2.25 -4.27 5.89
CA ARG A 31 2.37 -5.32 4.86
C ARG A 31 1.94 -6.70 5.33
N GLU A 32 1.73 -6.90 6.63
CA GLU A 32 1.28 -8.20 7.18
C GLU A 32 -0.18 -8.50 6.82
N GLN A 33 -0.99 -7.47 6.53
CA GLN A 33 -2.35 -7.61 6.04
C GLN A 33 -2.39 -7.86 4.52
N ASN A 34 -3.42 -8.58 4.07
CA ASN A 34 -3.59 -8.99 2.67
C ASN A 34 -4.92 -8.50 2.04
N LEU A 35 -5.52 -7.47 2.62
CA LEU A 35 -6.80 -6.87 2.18
C LEU A 35 -6.61 -5.77 1.15
N VAL A 36 -5.58 -4.93 1.33
CA VAL A 36 -5.23 -3.85 0.41
C VAL A 36 -3.77 -3.97 -0.02
N ARG A 37 -3.48 -3.61 -1.27
CA ARG A 37 -2.10 -3.59 -1.76
C ARG A 37 -1.31 -2.54 -0.96
N VAL A 38 -0.08 -2.89 -0.59
CA VAL A 38 0.84 -1.96 0.06
C VAL A 38 2.05 -1.80 -0.82
N TRP A 39 2.27 -0.57 -1.24
CA TRP A 39 3.38 -0.15 -2.09
C TRP A 39 4.52 0.35 -1.22
N THR A 40 5.76 -0.04 -1.51
CA THR A 40 6.95 0.61 -0.96
C THR A 40 7.33 1.84 -1.77
N THR A 41 8.20 2.67 -1.20
CA THR A 41 8.84 3.75 -1.96
C THR A 41 9.59 3.22 -3.18
N ASP A 42 10.32 2.11 -3.04
CA ASP A 42 11.07 1.53 -4.15
C ASP A 42 10.14 1.04 -5.28
N GLU A 43 9.03 0.39 -4.94
CA GLU A 43 8.04 -0.07 -5.93
C GLU A 43 7.40 1.12 -6.66
N ILE A 44 7.06 2.20 -5.95
CA ILE A 44 6.51 3.40 -6.60
C ILE A 44 7.52 4.08 -7.51
N LEU A 45 8.79 4.16 -7.09
CA LEU A 45 9.85 4.75 -7.92
C LEU A 45 10.12 3.92 -9.17
N GLU A 46 10.05 2.59 -9.07
CA GLU A 46 10.17 1.69 -10.23
C GLU A 46 9.01 1.90 -11.20
N GLU A 47 7.77 1.92 -10.71
CA GLU A 47 6.58 2.17 -11.54
C GLU A 47 6.65 3.56 -12.21
N LEU A 48 7.00 4.62 -11.46
CA LEU A 48 7.15 5.96 -12.02
C LEU A 48 8.27 6.05 -13.05
N GLY A 49 9.41 5.41 -12.80
CA GLY A 49 10.52 5.33 -13.77
C GLY A 49 10.11 4.61 -15.05
N SER A 50 9.36 3.51 -14.93
CA SER A 50 8.86 2.75 -16.08
C SER A 50 7.87 3.53 -16.95
N LEU A 51 7.12 4.45 -16.33
CA LEU A 51 6.16 5.34 -17.02
C LEU A 51 6.88 6.44 -17.83
N GLU A 52 8.00 6.95 -17.32
CA GLU A 52 8.83 7.94 -18.03
C GLU A 52 9.52 7.35 -19.25
N GLU A 53 9.94 6.07 -19.21
CA GLU A 53 10.55 5.39 -20.36
C GLU A 53 9.54 4.98 -21.45
N SER A 54 8.23 5.01 -21.12
CA SER A 54 7.15 4.58 -22.01
C SER A 54 6.37 5.75 -22.66
N SER A 55 6.73 7.00 -22.37
CA SER A 55 6.03 8.23 -22.82
C SER A 55 6.73 9.00 -23.94
#